data_AF-A0A7W6BDD1-F1
#
_entry.id   AF-A0A7W6BDD1-F1
#
_cell.length_a   1.000
_cell.length_b   1.000
_cell.length_c   1.000
_cell.angle_alpha   90.00
_cell.angle_beta   90.00
_cell.angle_gamma   90.00
#
_symmetry.space_group_name_H-M   'P 1'
#
loop_
_entity.id
_entity.type
_entity.pdbx_description
1 polymer ?
#
loop_
_entity_poly.entity_id
_entity_poly.type
_entity_poly.pdbx_seq_one_letter_code
_entity_poly.pdbx_strand_id
1 'polypeptide(L)'
;MSPIASYIDTLDWLAEASGASHAMLHIHAGLAIYVLVQLLLRERRASVTALKAVIVAELVHECMQRLHYGEWRWPDTLADVALTILWPALLTATGLYRRRRWKLAEKGERLLRQVSANGPRATQR
;
A
#
# COMPACT_ATOMS: atom_id res chain seq x y z
N MET A 1 18.61 -13.93 -26.40
CA MET A 1 17.54 -12.95 -26.10
C MET A 1 18.00 -12.12 -24.90
N SER A 2 17.74 -10.81 -24.90
CA SER A 2 18.09 -9.96 -23.75
C SER A 2 17.20 -10.33 -22.54
N PRO A 3 17.73 -10.39 -21.31
CA PRO A 3 16.92 -10.66 -20.11
C PRO A 3 15.74 -9.71 -19.95
N ILE A 4 15.89 -8.45 -20.41
CA ILE A 4 14.83 -7.43 -20.39
C ILE A 4 13.71 -7.78 -21.37
N ALA A 5 14.05 -8.30 -22.55
CA ALA A 5 13.06 -8.69 -23.55
C ALA A 5 12.23 -9.88 -23.05
N SER A 6 12.87 -10.91 -22.49
CA SER A 6 12.16 -12.05 -21.91
C SER A 6 11.25 -11.67 -20.73
N TYR A 7 11.64 -10.66 -19.95
CA TYR A 7 10.79 -10.12 -18.88
C TYR A 7 9.52 -9.45 -19.43
N ILE A 8 9.66 -8.61 -20.46
CA ILE A 8 8.52 -7.91 -21.08
C ILE A 8 7.61 -8.91 -21.80
N ASP A 9 8.18 -9.85 -22.56
CA ASP A 9 7.42 -10.91 -23.23
C ASP A 9 6.59 -11.74 -22.23
N THR A 10 7.12 -11.98 -21.02
CA THR A 10 6.39 -12.71 -19.97
C THR A 10 5.22 -11.90 -19.43
N LEU A 11 5.37 -10.58 -19.29
CA LEU A 11 4.31 -9.69 -18.84
C LEU A 11 3.22 -9.55 -19.90
N ASP A 12 3.60 -9.41 -21.16
CA ASP A 12 2.68 -9.32 -22.29
C ASP A 12 1.89 -10.63 -22.42
N TRP A 13 2.56 -11.79 -22.31
CA TRP A 13 1.89 -13.08 -22.26
C TRP A 13 0.92 -13.20 -21.07
N LEU A 14 1.30 -12.70 -19.89
CA LEU A 14 0.42 -12.71 -18.71
C LEU A 14 -0.82 -11.84 -18.95
N ALA A 15 -0.64 -10.68 -19.60
CA ALA A 15 -1.72 -9.79 -19.95
C ALA A 15 -2.69 -10.44 -20.94
N GLU A 16 -2.17 -11.01 -22.02
CA GLU A 16 -2.94 -11.74 -23.03
C GLU A 16 -3.68 -12.95 -22.44
N ALA A 17 -3.00 -13.76 -21.63
CA ALA A 17 -3.57 -14.94 -21.00
C ALA A 17 -4.69 -14.60 -19.99
N SER A 18 -4.62 -13.43 -19.36
CA SER A 18 -5.63 -12.98 -18.40
C SER A 18 -6.90 -12.44 -19.06
N GLY A 19 -6.84 -12.01 -20.33
CA GLY A 19 -7.92 -11.28 -21.01
C GLY A 19 -8.33 -9.98 -20.30
N ALA A 20 -7.57 -9.54 -19.29
CA ALA A 20 -7.83 -8.35 -18.52
C ALA A 20 -7.30 -7.12 -19.26
N SER A 21 -7.95 -5.98 -19.06
CA SER A 21 -7.39 -4.73 -19.56
C SER A 21 -6.08 -4.41 -18.83
N HIS A 22 -5.17 -3.72 -19.52
CA HIS A 22 -3.90 -3.23 -18.97
C HIS A 22 -4.09 -2.50 -17.63
N ALA A 23 -5.10 -1.63 -17.56
CA ALA A 23 -5.48 -0.92 -16.35
C ALA A 23 -5.90 -1.86 -15.19
N MET A 24 -6.61 -2.96 -15.52
CA MET A 24 -7.03 -3.92 -14.52
C MET A 24 -5.85 -4.73 -13.97
N LEU A 25 -4.87 -5.05 -14.79
CA LEU A 25 -3.65 -5.73 -14.36
C LEU A 25 -2.86 -4.91 -13.35
N HIS A 26 -2.71 -3.60 -13.57
CA HIS A 26 -2.02 -2.71 -12.64
C HIS A 26 -2.68 -2.64 -11.26
N ILE A 27 -4.01 -2.53 -11.23
CA ILE A 27 -4.77 -2.58 -9.98
C ILE A 27 -4.50 -3.90 -9.22
N HIS A 28 -4.59 -5.04 -9.91
CA HIS A 28 -4.42 -6.35 -9.29
C HIS A 28 -2.97 -6.64 -8.91
N ALA A 29 -2.00 -6.22 -9.72
CA ALA A 29 -0.58 -6.36 -9.45
C ALA A 29 -0.18 -5.58 -8.20
N GLY A 30 -0.58 -4.31 -8.10
CA GLY A 30 -0.33 -3.48 -6.93
C GLY A 30 -0.92 -4.08 -5.65
N LEU A 31 -2.16 -4.57 -5.71
CA LEU A 31 -2.80 -5.24 -4.58
C LEU A 31 -2.15 -6.58 -4.23
N ALA A 32 -1.77 -7.39 -5.21
CA ALA A 32 -1.13 -8.67 -5.00
C ALA A 32 0.22 -8.50 -4.29
N ILE A 33 1.05 -7.56 -4.75
CA ILE A 33 2.33 -7.22 -4.10
C ILE A 33 2.08 -6.72 -2.68
N TYR A 34 1.11 -5.81 -2.49
CA TYR A 34 0.77 -5.28 -1.17
C TYR A 34 0.37 -6.37 -0.16
N VAL A 35 -0.45 -7.35 -0.60
CA VAL A 35 -0.88 -8.47 0.24
C VAL A 35 0.28 -9.43 0.50
N LEU A 36 1.07 -9.77 -0.54
CA LEU A 36 2.21 -10.68 -0.41
C LEU A 36 3.23 -10.15 0.59
N VAL A 37 3.58 -8.87 0.50
CA VAL A 37 4.55 -8.26 1.43
C VAL A 37 4.00 -8.24 2.86
N GLN A 38 2.71 -7.98 3.05
CA GLN A 38 2.09 -8.10 4.37
C GLN A 38 2.14 -9.53 4.93
N LEU A 39 1.91 -10.54 4.09
CA LEU A 39 1.98 -11.94 4.49
C LEU A 39 3.41 -12.33 4.88
N LEU A 40 4.40 -11.96 4.07
CA LEU A 40 5.82 -12.26 4.30
C LEU A 40 6.35 -11.56 5.55
N LEU A 41 6.02 -10.29 5.74
CA LEU A 41 6.44 -9.51 6.91
C LEU A 41 5.53 -9.75 8.13
N ARG A 42 4.48 -10.57 7.98
CA ARG A 42 3.48 -10.89 9.01
C ARG A 42 2.87 -9.63 9.63
N GLU A 43 2.75 -8.56 8.84
CA GLU A 43 2.24 -7.29 9.30
C GLU A 43 0.72 -7.32 9.39
N ARG A 44 0.19 -7.34 10.61
CA ARG A 44 -1.23 -7.65 10.85
C ARG A 44 -2.21 -6.53 10.44
N ARG A 45 -1.80 -5.24 10.38
CA ARG A 45 -2.67 -4.10 10.00
C ARG A 45 -1.86 -2.87 9.53
N ALA A 46 -2.27 -2.23 8.44
CA ALA A 46 -1.72 -0.94 7.95
C ALA A 46 -0.20 -0.96 7.73
N SER A 47 0.22 -1.57 6.63
CA SER A 47 1.64 -1.78 6.35
C SER A 47 2.20 -0.69 5.46
N VAL A 48 2.77 0.34 6.10
CA VAL A 48 3.58 1.34 5.39
C VAL A 48 4.74 0.66 4.64
N THR A 49 5.25 -0.45 5.18
CA THR A 49 6.29 -1.26 4.54
C THR A 49 5.80 -1.90 3.24
N ALA A 50 4.60 -2.49 3.22
CA ALA A 50 4.02 -3.06 2.01
C ALA A 50 3.70 -1.99 0.97
N LEU A 51 3.24 -0.80 1.38
CA LEU A 51 3.03 0.31 0.45
C LEU A 51 4.35 0.75 -0.19
N LYS A 52 5.44 0.87 0.59
CA LYS A 52 6.78 1.17 0.05
C LYS A 52 7.22 0.12 -0.96
N ALA A 53 6.98 -1.17 -0.68
CA ALA A 53 7.34 -2.23 -1.59
C ALA A 53 6.58 -2.15 -2.93
N VAL A 54 5.29 -1.83 -2.91
CA VAL A 54 4.51 -1.58 -4.13
C VAL A 54 5.10 -0.41 -4.93
N ILE A 55 5.39 0.71 -4.28
CA ILE A 55 5.99 1.89 -4.94
C ILE A 55 7.32 1.53 -5.60
N VAL A 56 8.17 0.76 -4.92
CA VAL A 56 9.46 0.32 -5.47
C VAL A 56 9.25 -0.64 -6.64
N ALA A 57 8.29 -1.56 -6.55
CA ALA A 57 8.01 -2.50 -7.64
C ALA A 57 7.53 -1.78 -8.91
N GLU A 58 6.64 -0.80 -8.77
CA GLU A 58 6.17 0.02 -9.88
C GLU A 58 7.31 0.83 -10.51
N LEU A 59 8.15 1.46 -9.68
CA LEU A 59 9.30 2.22 -10.18
C LEU A 59 10.30 1.34 -10.95
N VAL A 60 10.57 0.14 -10.44
CA VAL A 60 11.43 -0.84 -11.13
C VAL A 60 10.80 -1.25 -12.46
N HIS A 61 9.49 -1.48 -12.49
CA HIS A 61 8.77 -1.84 -13.69
C HIS A 61 8.89 -0.75 -14.77
N GLU A 62 8.65 0.51 -14.43
CA GLU A 62 8.83 1.64 -15.34
C GLU A 62 10.28 1.80 -15.81
N CYS A 63 11.26 1.64 -14.92
CA CYS A 63 12.67 1.68 -15.31
C CYS A 63 13.00 0.61 -16.35
N MET A 64 12.44 -0.60 -16.21
CA MET A 64 12.65 -1.68 -17.19
C MET A 64 11.99 -1.36 -18.53
N GLN A 65 10.77 -0.83 -18.53
CA GLN A 65 10.11 -0.39 -19.77
C GLN A 65 10.90 0.74 -20.45
N ARG A 66 11.40 1.71 -19.69
CA ARG A 66 12.21 2.83 -20.20
C ARG A 66 13.51 2.36 -20.85
N LEU A 67 14.16 1.34 -20.27
CA LEU A 67 15.37 0.75 -20.82
C LEU A 67 15.09 -0.05 -22.10
N HIS A 68 13.89 -0.63 -22.23
CA HIS A 68 13.50 -1.41 -23.40
C HIS A 68 13.03 -0.54 -24.57
N TYR A 69 12.09 0.37 -24.32
CA TYR A 69 11.45 1.20 -25.35
C TYR A 69 12.23 2.48 -25.68
N GLY A 70 13.21 2.87 -24.84
CA GLY A 70 14.06 4.04 -25.09
C GLY A 70 13.40 5.40 -24.82
N GLU A 71 12.10 5.44 -24.54
CA GLU A 71 11.31 6.66 -24.30
C GLU A 71 10.43 6.54 -23.06
N TRP A 72 10.03 7.67 -22.48
CA TRP A 72 9.05 7.73 -21.38
C TRP A 72 7.66 8.00 -21.96
N ARG A 73 6.74 7.05 -21.79
CA ARG A 73 5.33 7.19 -22.20
C ARG A 73 4.49 7.81 -21.09
N TRP A 74 4.86 9.03 -20.69
CA TRP A 74 4.34 9.73 -19.50
C TRP A 74 2.82 9.64 -19.25
N PRO A 75 1.92 9.78 -20.25
CA PRO A 75 0.48 9.69 -20.00
C PRO A 75 0.04 8.31 -19.53
N ASP A 76 0.58 7.25 -20.14
CA ASP A 76 0.26 5.86 -19.79
C ASP A 76 0.97 5.47 -18.49
N THR A 77 2.25 5.84 -18.37
CA THR A 77 3.09 5.67 -17.18
C THR A 77 2.45 6.24 -15.91
N LEU A 78 1.97 7.49 -15.95
CA LEU A 78 1.34 8.10 -14.78
C LEU A 78 0.01 7.43 -14.41
N ALA A 79 -0.77 6.99 -15.40
CA ALA A 79 -2.01 6.27 -15.18
C ALA A 79 -1.75 4.91 -14.53
N ASP A 80 -0.76 4.17 -15.02
CA ASP A 80 -0.35 2.86 -14.50
C ASP A 80 0.12 2.98 -13.04
N VAL A 81 1.00 3.96 -12.74
CA VAL A 81 1.43 4.28 -11.35
C VAL A 81 0.26 4.58 -10.44
N ALA A 82 -0.67 5.42 -10.90
CA ALA A 82 -1.84 5.78 -10.11
C ALA A 82 -2.69 4.54 -9.83
N LEU A 83 -2.93 3.70 -10.82
CA LEU A 83 -3.72 2.47 -10.69
C LEU A 83 -3.06 1.45 -9.75
N THR A 84 -1.73 1.29 -9.83
CA THR A 84 -0.97 0.38 -8.98
C THR A 84 -0.95 0.84 -7.52
N ILE A 85 -0.79 2.15 -7.25
CA ILE A 85 -0.54 2.66 -5.89
C ILE A 85 -1.82 3.08 -5.16
N LEU A 86 -2.87 3.51 -5.86
CA LEU A 86 -4.06 4.15 -5.26
C LEU A 86 -4.71 3.30 -4.16
N TRP A 87 -5.01 2.03 -4.47
CA TRP A 87 -5.68 1.13 -3.52
C TRP A 87 -4.80 0.72 -2.34
N PRO A 88 -3.53 0.29 -2.54
CA PRO A 88 -2.58 0.10 -1.45
C PRO A 88 -2.44 1.32 -0.53
N ALA A 89 -2.39 2.52 -1.11
CA ALA A 89 -2.30 3.78 -0.35
C ALA A 89 -3.56 4.02 0.48
N LEU A 90 -4.75 3.86 -0.09
CA LEU A 90 -6.03 3.97 0.62
C LEU A 90 -6.14 2.95 1.77
N LEU A 91 -5.78 1.69 1.55
CA LEU A 91 -5.79 0.66 2.59
C LEU A 91 -4.82 1.00 3.73
N THR A 92 -3.63 1.49 3.40
CA THR A 92 -2.65 1.93 4.40
C THR A 92 -3.18 3.14 5.18
N ALA A 93 -3.70 4.15 4.49
CA ALA A 93 -4.21 5.39 5.09
C ALA A 93 -5.40 5.12 6.02
N THR A 94 -6.40 4.36 5.57
CA THR A 94 -7.56 3.99 6.38
C THR A 94 -7.15 3.15 7.59
N GLY A 95 -6.20 2.22 7.43
CA GLY A 95 -5.65 1.44 8.53
C GLY A 95 -4.92 2.29 9.58
N LEU A 96 -4.11 3.26 9.14
CA LEU A 96 -3.43 4.21 10.03
C LEU A 96 -4.42 5.14 10.73
N TYR A 97 -5.44 5.63 10.03
CA TYR A 97 -6.49 6.48 10.59
C TYR A 97 -7.24 5.76 11.72
N ARG A 98 -7.69 4.51 11.49
CA ARG A 98 -8.36 3.68 12.50
C ARG A 98 -7.47 3.46 13.73
N ARG A 99 -6.18 3.18 13.53
CA ARG A 99 -5.20 3.02 14.62
C ARG A 99 -5.05 4.30 15.45
N ARG A 100 -4.98 5.47 14.80
CA ARG A 100 -4.87 6.76 15.49
C ARG A 100 -6.11 7.05 16.34
N ARG A 101 -7.30 6.85 15.76
CA ARG A 101 -8.59 7.04 16.46
C ARG A 101 -8.71 6.16 17.71
N TRP A 102 -8.31 4.89 17.62
CA TRP A 102 -8.33 3.96 18.75
C TRP A 102 -7.41 4.41 19.90
N LYS A 103 -6.16 4.79 19.59
CA LYS A 103 -5.21 5.27 20.60
C LYS A 103 -5.67 6.56 21.30
N LEU A 104 -6.33 7.46 20.58
CA LEU A 104 -6.88 8.69 21.15
C LEU A 104 -8.02 8.40 22.12
N ALA A 105 -8.90 7.46 21.79
CA ALA A 105 -9.97 7.02 22.69
C ALA A 105 -9.41 6.38 23.98
N GLU A 106 -8.46 5.45 23.85
CA GLU A 106 -7.80 4.82 25.01
C GLU A 106 -7.10 5.85 25.91
N LYS A 107 -6.44 6.86 25.32
CA LYS A 107 -5.80 7.93 26.09
C LYS A 107 -6.82 8.76 26.86
N GLY A 108 -7.94 9.12 26.23
CA GLY A 108 -9.04 9.85 26.87
C GLY A 108 -9.62 9.09 28.07
N GLU A 109 -9.90 7.81 27.91
CA GLU A 109 -10.40 6.96 29.00
C GLU A 109 -9.41 6.86 30.17
N ARG A 110 -8.11 6.71 29.88
CA ARG A 110 -7.07 6.67 30.92
C ARG A 110 -7.00 7.98 31.71
N LEU A 111 -7.11 9.13 31.03
CA LEU A 111 -7.11 10.44 31.68
C LEU A 111 -8.34 10.62 32.58
N LEU A 112 -9.53 10.24 32.11
CA LEU A 112 -10.76 10.30 32.90
C LEU A 112 -10.66 9.43 34.17
N ARG A 113 -10.11 8.22 34.05
CA ARG A 113 -9.87 7.33 35.22
C ARG A 113 -8.89 7.94 36.22
N GLN A 114 -7.82 8.58 35.76
CA GLN A 114 -6.85 9.24 36.64
C GLN A 114 -7.45 10.44 37.38
N VAL A 115 -8.22 11.27 36.69
CA VAL A 115 -8.90 12.43 37.30
C VAL A 115 -9.94 11.96 38.33
N SER A 116 -10.72 10.92 38.02
CA SER A 116 -11.69 10.35 38.95
C SER A 116 -11.02 9.74 40.19
N ALA A 117 -9.88 9.06 40.03
CA ALA A 117 -9.13 8.47 41.14
C ALA A 117 -8.43 9.52 42.04
N ASN A 118 -8.04 10.66 41.47
CA ASN A 118 -7.39 11.78 42.18
C ASN A 118 -8.37 12.87 42.61
N GLY A 119 -9.68 12.68 42.39
CA GLY A 119 -10.71 13.62 42.84
C GLY A 119 -10.64 13.82 44.36
N PRO A 120 -10.92 15.03 44.87
CA PRO A 120 -10.88 15.30 46.30
C PRO A 120 -11.76 14.29 47.02
N ARG A 121 -11.15 13.48 47.92
CA ARG A 121 -11.91 12.64 48.84
C ARG A 121 -12.79 13.59 49.61
N ALA A 122 -14.08 13.63 49.28
CA ALA A 122 -15.06 14.40 50.00
C ALA A 122 -14.86 14.05 51.47
N THR A 123 -14.40 15.04 52.23
CA THR A 123 -14.13 14.96 53.64
C THR A 123 -15.42 14.51 54.31
N GLN A 124 -15.55 13.21 54.57
CA GLN A 124 -16.55 12.68 55.49
C GLN A 124 -16.17 13.22 56.86
N ARG A 125 -16.80 14.32 57.25
CA ARG A 125 -16.88 14.81 58.62
C ARG A 125 -18.32 15.17 58.91
#